data_AF-A0A2V9X2A8-F1
#
_entry.id   AF-A0A2V9X2A8-F1
#
_cell.length_a   1.000
_cell.length_b   1.000
_cell.length_c   1.000
_cell.angle_alpha   90.00
_cell.angle_beta   90.00
_cell.angle_gamma   90.00
#
_symmetry.space_group_name_H-M   'P 1'
#
loop_
_entity.id
_entity.type
_entity.pdbx_description
1 polymer ?
#
loop_
_entity_poly.entity_id
_entity_poly.type
_entity_poly.pdbx_seq_one_letter_code
_entity_poly.pdbx_strand_id
1 'polypeptide(L)'
;MPNENLKKLYVDELKDLFSAETQLLKALPKMAKAASSDELRTGFEEHLEQTKVHVQRLEEIFQSLDESPKGKKCVGMQGLVKEGSEVMEEGFEDAVLDAGLIGAARRVEHYEMAAYSAVCEFAEVLGQTKHASLLEKTLAEEKQTDEKLAELATDINTKANEEGSDNQQDSSPAGKKTQKRAA
;
A
#
# COMPACT_ATOMS: atom_id res chain seq x y z
N MET A 1 -1.74 24.17 30.49
CA MET A 1 -2.04 24.95 29.27
C MET A 1 -2.68 24.01 28.26
N PRO A 2 -3.80 24.37 27.63
CA PRO A 2 -4.60 23.42 26.83
C PRO A 2 -3.90 22.83 25.58
N ASN A 3 -2.81 23.44 25.10
CA ASN A 3 -2.19 23.11 23.80
C ASN A 3 -1.04 22.08 23.85
N GLU A 4 -0.45 21.82 25.02
CA GLU A 4 0.71 20.92 25.14
C GLU A 4 0.37 19.45 24.86
N ASN A 5 -0.85 19.02 25.21
CA ASN A 5 -1.26 17.63 25.00
C ASN A 5 -1.47 17.32 23.51
N LEU A 6 -2.10 18.23 22.76
CA LEU A 6 -2.29 18.05 21.31
C LEU A 6 -0.96 18.17 20.56
N LYS A 7 -0.09 19.10 20.93
CA LYS A 7 1.26 19.19 20.35
C LYS A 7 2.05 17.90 20.57
N LYS A 8 1.99 17.32 21.77
CA LYS A 8 2.63 16.03 22.07
C LYS A 8 2.07 14.90 21.20
N LEU A 9 0.75 14.81 21.05
CA LEU A 9 0.11 13.83 20.17
C LEU A 9 0.54 14.03 18.71
N TYR A 10 0.51 15.27 18.21
CA TYR A 10 0.94 15.61 16.86
C TYR A 10 2.37 15.15 16.58
N VAL A 11 3.32 15.43 17.48
CA VAL A 11 4.71 14.96 17.34
C VAL A 11 4.80 13.42 17.36
N ASP A 12 4.00 12.76 18.20
CA ASP A 12 3.97 11.30 18.29
C ASP A 12 3.39 10.63 17.02
N GLU A 13 2.38 11.23 16.40
CA GLU A 13 1.81 10.78 15.13
C GLU A 13 2.76 11.04 13.95
N LEU A 14 3.44 12.19 13.91
CA LEU A 14 4.50 12.43 12.91
C LEU A 14 5.65 11.41 13.02
N LYS A 15 6.00 10.98 14.24
CA LYS A 15 7.01 9.93 14.46
C LYS A 15 6.53 8.57 13.96
N ASP A 16 5.22 8.31 14.07
CA ASP A 16 4.60 7.11 13.52
C ASP A 16 4.66 7.11 11.99
N LEU A 17 4.21 8.19 11.35
CA LEU A 17 4.27 8.39 9.89
C LEU A 17 5.70 8.26 9.37
N PHE A 18 6.67 8.92 10.00
CA PHE A 18 8.08 8.80 9.59
C PHE A 18 8.56 7.34 9.64
N SER A 19 8.13 6.58 10.65
CA SER A 19 8.43 5.15 10.72
C SER A 19 7.65 4.32 9.69
N ALA A 20 6.45 4.72 9.29
CA ALA A 20 5.65 4.04 8.26
C ALA A 20 6.34 4.18 6.89
N GLU A 21 6.61 5.42 6.48
CA GLU A 21 7.31 5.79 5.25
C GLU A 21 8.66 5.08 5.11
N THR A 22 9.46 5.08 6.18
CA THR A 22 10.77 4.41 6.19
C THR A 22 10.65 2.88 6.03
N GLN A 23 9.55 2.28 6.48
CA GLN A 23 9.28 0.86 6.23
C GLN A 23 8.90 0.61 4.77
N LEU A 24 8.10 1.51 4.16
CA LEU A 24 7.72 1.43 2.76
C LEU A 24 8.89 1.57 1.80
N LEU A 25 9.89 2.42 2.10
CA LEU A 25 11.14 2.49 1.34
C LEU A 25 11.84 1.12 1.15
N LYS A 26 11.60 0.17 2.05
CA LYS A 26 12.14 -1.20 1.96
C LYS A 26 11.17 -2.20 1.35
N ALA A 27 9.87 -1.93 1.42
CA ALA A 27 8.82 -2.80 0.93
C ALA A 27 8.60 -2.62 -0.58
N LEU A 28 8.51 -1.37 -1.04
CA LEU A 28 8.19 -1.02 -2.43
C LEU A 28 9.14 -1.64 -3.46
N PRO A 29 10.48 -1.68 -3.26
CA PRO A 29 11.37 -2.37 -4.20
C PRO A 29 11.09 -3.87 -4.34
N LYS A 30 10.58 -4.50 -3.28
CA LYS A 30 10.21 -5.92 -3.30
C LYS A 30 8.90 -6.13 -4.05
N MET A 31 7.93 -5.24 -3.83
CA MET A 31 6.64 -5.27 -4.53
C MET A 31 6.82 -5.03 -6.03
N ALA A 32 7.63 -4.03 -6.42
CA ALA A 32 7.98 -3.77 -7.82
C ALA A 32 8.63 -4.99 -8.51
N LYS A 33 9.50 -5.70 -7.78
CA LYS A 33 10.15 -6.91 -8.27
C LYS A 33 9.18 -8.10 -8.39
N ALA A 34 8.21 -8.20 -7.51
CA ALA A 34 7.23 -9.29 -7.49
C ALA A 34 6.11 -9.09 -8.53
N ALA A 35 5.79 -7.85 -8.88
CA ALA A 35 4.77 -7.56 -9.88
C ALA A 35 5.09 -8.19 -11.24
N SER A 36 4.10 -8.79 -11.89
CA SER A 36 4.23 -9.36 -13.23
C SER A 36 3.98 -8.30 -14.31
N SER A 37 2.96 -7.46 -14.12
CA SER A 37 2.60 -6.31 -14.97
C SER A 37 3.67 -5.22 -14.92
N ASP A 38 4.06 -4.73 -16.10
CA ASP A 38 4.99 -3.62 -16.23
C ASP A 38 4.40 -2.31 -15.71
N GLU A 39 3.10 -2.10 -15.89
CA GLU A 39 2.38 -0.93 -15.37
C GLU A 39 2.34 -0.95 -13.84
N LEU A 40 2.05 -2.09 -13.21
CA LEU A 40 2.04 -2.22 -11.75
C LEU A 40 3.45 -2.06 -11.16
N ARG A 41 4.45 -2.68 -11.78
CA ARG A 41 5.87 -2.50 -11.41
C ARG A 41 6.27 -1.03 -11.46
N THR A 42 5.95 -0.34 -12.56
CA THR A 42 6.24 1.10 -12.73
C THR A 42 5.53 1.92 -11.65
N GLY A 43 4.27 1.60 -11.33
CA GLY A 43 3.53 2.25 -10.25
C GLY A 43 4.23 2.16 -8.88
N PHE A 44 4.77 0.99 -8.52
CA PHE A 44 5.55 0.83 -7.28
C PHE A 44 6.89 1.58 -7.31
N GLU A 45 7.55 1.66 -8.45
CA GLU A 45 8.80 2.43 -8.62
C GLU A 45 8.56 3.94 -8.53
N GLU A 46 7.48 4.44 -9.15
CA GLU A 46 7.04 5.84 -9.00
C GLU A 46 6.72 6.16 -7.55
N HIS A 47 5.93 5.30 -6.90
CA HIS A 47 5.54 5.50 -5.51
C HIS A 47 6.76 5.48 -4.58
N LEU A 48 7.77 4.63 -4.82
CA LEU A 48 9.03 4.66 -4.08
C LEU A 48 9.74 6.01 -4.16
N GLU A 49 9.75 6.68 -5.31
CA GLU A 49 10.33 8.01 -5.42
C GLU A 49 9.48 9.07 -4.69
N GLN A 50 8.15 8.93 -4.69
CA GLN A 50 7.26 9.79 -3.90
C GLN A 50 7.49 9.62 -2.40
N THR A 51 7.52 8.37 -1.89
CA THR A 51 7.81 8.04 -0.48
C THR A 51 9.12 8.66 0.00
N LYS A 52 10.18 8.70 -0.84
CA LYS A 52 11.44 9.40 -0.48
C LYS A 52 11.23 10.89 -0.27
N VAL A 53 10.39 11.53 -1.09
CA VAL A 53 10.03 12.95 -0.94
C VAL A 53 9.17 13.15 0.30
N HIS A 54 8.26 12.22 0.62
CA HIS A 54 7.43 12.27 1.82
C HIS A 54 8.27 12.23 3.10
N VAL A 55 9.25 11.33 3.15
CA VAL A 55 10.27 11.29 4.22
C VAL A 55 10.97 12.64 4.36
N GLN A 56 11.42 13.26 3.26
CA GLN A 56 12.08 14.57 3.30
C GLN A 56 11.16 15.68 3.83
N ARG A 57 9.87 15.67 3.49
CA ARG A 57 8.89 16.64 4.02
C ARG A 57 8.71 16.47 5.53
N LEU A 58 8.65 15.22 6.01
CA LEU A 58 8.59 14.94 7.44
C LEU A 58 9.87 15.41 8.14
N GLU A 59 11.05 15.18 7.56
CA GLU A 59 12.33 15.68 8.10
C GLU A 59 12.34 17.22 8.21
N GLU A 60 11.81 17.94 7.21
CA GLU A 60 11.67 19.39 7.25
C GLU A 60 10.76 19.84 8.42
N ILE A 61 9.65 19.14 8.65
CA ILE A 61 8.74 19.40 9.77
C ILE A 61 9.41 19.11 11.12
N PHE A 62 10.18 18.02 11.23
CA PHE A 62 10.89 17.71 12.47
C PHE A 62 11.99 18.73 12.77
N GLN A 63 12.68 19.22 11.74
CA GLN A 63 13.69 20.27 11.88
C GLN A 63 13.09 21.58 12.41
N SER A 64 11.90 21.98 11.92
CA SER A 64 11.23 23.20 12.41
C SER A 64 10.70 23.07 13.84
N LEU A 65 10.42 21.84 14.29
CA LEU A 65 9.95 21.53 15.64
C LEU A 65 11.09 21.38 16.66
N ASP A 66 12.35 21.33 16.21
CA ASP A 66 13.53 20.96 17.03
C ASP A 66 13.34 19.59 17.72
N GLU A 67 12.75 18.64 16.99
CA GLU A 67 12.42 17.29 17.47
C GLU A 67 13.09 16.23 16.58
N SER A 68 13.37 15.05 17.15
CA SER A 68 13.89 13.93 16.35
C SER A 68 12.75 13.15 15.69
N PRO A 69 12.85 12.78 14.40
CA PRO A 69 11.90 11.87 13.76
C PRO A 69 12.00 10.42 14.31
N LYS A 70 13.07 10.09 15.02
CA LYS A 70 13.33 8.76 15.55
C LYS A 70 12.64 8.55 16.90
N GLY A 71 12.48 7.29 17.28
CA GLY A 71 12.04 6.89 18.63
C GLY A 71 10.68 6.21 18.70
N LYS A 72 10.00 6.02 17.56
CA LYS A 72 8.78 5.23 17.44
C LYS A 72 8.90 4.23 16.30
N LYS A 73 8.24 3.08 16.45
CA LYS A 73 8.05 2.10 15.39
C LYS A 73 6.57 2.03 15.07
N CYS A 74 6.20 2.28 13.83
CA CYS A 74 4.83 2.13 13.36
C CYS A 74 4.48 0.65 13.24
N VAL A 75 3.69 0.15 14.19
CA VAL A 75 3.24 -1.26 14.22
C VAL A 75 2.15 -1.51 13.17
N GLY A 76 1.31 -0.51 12.89
CA GLY A 76 0.28 -0.59 11.85
C GLY A 76 0.89 -0.88 10.49
N MET A 77 1.80 -0.02 10.06
CA MET A 77 2.53 -0.22 8.79
C MET A 77 3.34 -1.51 8.77
N GLN A 78 3.94 -1.91 9.89
CA GLN A 78 4.65 -3.19 9.97
C GLN A 78 3.72 -4.37 9.63
N GLY A 79 2.48 -4.34 10.13
CA GLY A 79 1.46 -5.35 9.83
C GLY A 79 1.10 -5.36 8.35
N LEU A 80 0.83 -4.19 7.76
CA LEU A 80 0.45 -4.06 6.34
C LEU A 80 1.57 -4.53 5.40
N VAL A 81 2.82 -4.15 5.68
CA VAL A 81 3.99 -4.64 4.92
C VAL A 81 4.15 -6.15 5.05
N LYS A 82 3.82 -6.72 6.23
CA LYS A 82 3.85 -8.17 6.43
C LYS A 82 2.77 -8.85 5.60
N GLU A 83 1.55 -8.34 5.57
CA GLU A 83 0.47 -8.88 4.72
C GLU A 83 0.88 -8.88 3.25
N GLY A 84 1.45 -7.78 2.73
CA GLY A 84 1.95 -7.74 1.36
C GLY A 84 3.10 -8.73 1.10
N SER A 85 3.93 -8.98 2.11
CA SER A 85 4.98 -10.01 2.02
C SER A 85 4.41 -11.42 1.97
N GLU A 86 3.38 -11.72 2.75
CA GLU A 86 2.69 -13.01 2.73
C GLU A 86 2.04 -13.29 1.37
N VAL A 87 1.42 -12.28 0.74
CA VAL A 87 0.87 -12.41 -0.62
C VAL A 87 1.94 -12.83 -1.64
N MET A 88 3.15 -12.24 -1.56
CA MET A 88 4.28 -12.60 -2.43
C MET A 88 4.79 -14.02 -2.19
N GLU A 89 4.53 -14.61 -1.02
CA GLU A 89 4.99 -15.93 -0.62
C GLU A 89 3.96 -17.05 -0.87
N GLU A 90 2.69 -16.72 -1.15
CA GLU A 90 1.62 -17.71 -1.35
C GLU A 90 1.75 -18.52 -2.67
N GLY A 91 2.56 -18.05 -3.62
CA GLY A 91 2.80 -18.76 -4.88
C GLY A 91 1.64 -18.68 -5.87
N PHE A 92 0.95 -17.55 -5.91
CA PHE A 92 -0.06 -17.26 -6.94
C PHE A 92 0.58 -17.12 -8.33
N GLU A 93 -0.21 -17.45 -9.36
CA GLU A 93 0.10 -17.15 -10.76
C GLU A 93 0.09 -15.63 -11.01
N ASP A 94 0.73 -15.20 -12.09
CA ASP A 94 1.10 -13.82 -12.39
C ASP A 94 -0.01 -12.77 -12.16
N ALA A 95 -1.16 -12.82 -12.87
CA ALA A 95 -2.19 -11.79 -12.68
C ALA A 95 -2.91 -11.91 -11.34
N VAL A 96 -3.03 -13.12 -10.77
CA VAL A 96 -3.59 -13.33 -9.42
C VAL A 96 -2.67 -12.72 -8.36
N LEU A 97 -1.35 -12.87 -8.50
CA LEU A 97 -0.36 -12.23 -7.64
C LEU A 97 -0.46 -10.71 -7.73
N ASP A 98 -0.55 -10.15 -8.94
CA ASP A 98 -0.69 -8.71 -9.14
C ASP A 98 -1.97 -8.15 -8.51
N ALA A 99 -3.10 -8.86 -8.63
CA ALA A 99 -4.34 -8.49 -7.95
C ALA A 99 -4.15 -8.47 -6.42
N GLY A 100 -3.44 -9.46 -5.88
CA GLY A 100 -3.09 -9.52 -4.46
C GLY A 100 -2.18 -8.37 -4.03
N LEU A 101 -1.16 -8.04 -4.83
CA LEU A 101 -0.23 -6.94 -4.60
C LEU A 101 -0.95 -5.59 -4.58
N ILE A 102 -1.86 -5.35 -5.54
CA ILE A 102 -2.71 -4.15 -5.55
C ILE A 102 -3.57 -4.09 -4.31
N GLY A 103 -4.22 -5.20 -3.93
CA GLY A 103 -5.03 -5.27 -2.72
C GLY A 103 -4.25 -4.91 -1.45
N ALA A 104 -3.01 -5.41 -1.33
CA ALA A 104 -2.12 -5.07 -0.21
C ALA A 104 -1.67 -3.60 -0.25
N ALA A 105 -1.28 -3.09 -1.42
CA ALA A 105 -0.85 -1.71 -1.61
C ALA A 105 -1.97 -0.71 -1.26
N ARG A 106 -3.20 -0.95 -1.71
CA ARG A 106 -4.32 -0.06 -1.39
C ARG A 106 -4.63 -0.02 0.12
N ARG A 107 -4.39 -1.11 0.86
CA ARG A 107 -4.51 -1.06 2.34
C ARG A 107 -3.43 -0.18 2.97
N VAL A 108 -2.23 -0.14 2.40
CA VAL A 108 -1.16 0.81 2.77
C VAL A 108 -1.60 2.25 2.49
N GLU A 109 -2.04 2.55 1.26
CA GLU A 109 -2.49 3.91 0.89
C GLU A 109 -3.60 4.42 1.82
N HIS A 110 -4.61 3.59 2.08
CA HIS A 110 -5.71 3.97 2.96
C HIS A 110 -5.27 4.23 4.42
N TYR A 111 -4.26 3.49 4.91
CA TYR A 111 -3.68 3.74 6.22
C TYR A 111 -2.98 5.11 6.25
N GLU A 112 -2.17 5.41 5.24
CA GLU A 112 -1.42 6.67 5.15
C GLU A 112 -2.35 7.86 4.92
N MET A 113 -3.35 7.73 4.05
CA MET A 113 -4.38 8.75 3.86
C MET A 113 -5.09 9.12 5.17
N ALA A 114 -5.43 8.12 6.00
CA ALA A 114 -6.06 8.37 7.29
C ALA A 114 -5.09 9.07 8.26
N ALA A 115 -3.84 8.60 8.35
CA ALA A 115 -2.83 9.16 9.23
C ALA A 115 -2.45 10.60 8.84
N TYR A 116 -2.19 10.87 7.55
CA TYR A 116 -1.90 12.19 7.03
C TYR A 116 -3.06 13.16 7.22
N SER A 117 -4.30 12.74 6.96
CA SER A 117 -5.48 13.58 7.20
C SER A 117 -5.56 14.04 8.66
N ALA A 118 -5.31 13.15 9.62
CA ALA A 118 -5.34 13.49 11.04
C ALA A 118 -4.25 14.52 11.41
N VAL A 119 -3.01 14.33 10.96
CA VAL A 119 -1.92 15.26 11.28
C VAL A 119 -2.02 16.61 10.55
N CYS A 120 -2.68 16.66 9.38
CA CYS A 120 -3.06 17.93 8.74
C CYS A 120 -3.99 18.74 9.66
N GLU A 121 -5.08 18.13 10.12
CA GLU A 121 -6.05 18.78 11.03
C GLU A 121 -5.38 19.23 12.33
N PHE A 122 -4.49 18.41 12.90
CA PHE A 122 -3.74 18.79 14.10
C PHE A 122 -2.82 19.98 13.83
N ALA A 123 -2.12 20.00 12.69
CA ALA A 123 -1.25 21.11 12.32
C ALA A 123 -2.04 22.41 12.16
N GLU A 124 -3.23 22.38 11.55
CA GLU A 124 -4.11 23.53 11.44
C GLU A 124 -4.56 24.07 12.81
N VAL A 125 -5.05 23.20 13.68
CA VAL A 125 -5.48 23.57 15.04
C VAL A 125 -4.33 24.16 15.87
N LEU A 126 -3.11 23.65 15.68
CA LEU A 126 -1.90 24.15 16.34
C LEU A 126 -1.34 25.43 15.69
N GLY A 127 -1.94 25.92 14.60
CA GLY A 127 -1.48 27.11 13.87
C GLY A 127 -0.20 26.88 13.04
N GLN A 128 0.15 25.62 12.77
CA GLN A 128 1.34 25.21 12.02
C GLN A 128 1.04 25.17 10.51
N THR A 129 0.64 26.30 9.94
CA THR A 129 0.15 26.40 8.55
C THR A 129 1.14 25.89 7.50
N LYS A 130 2.45 26.09 7.72
CA LYS A 130 3.49 25.54 6.83
C LYS A 130 3.52 24.01 6.88
N HIS A 131 3.34 23.41 8.06
CA HIS A 131 3.34 21.95 8.19
C HIS A 131 2.09 21.36 7.54
N ALA A 132 0.92 21.96 7.79
CA ALA A 132 -0.33 21.55 7.14
C ALA A 132 -0.18 21.51 5.61
N SER A 133 0.38 22.57 5.01
CA SER A 133 0.61 22.61 3.55
C SER A 133 1.57 21.52 3.04
N LEU A 134 2.59 21.12 3.81
CA LEU A 134 3.49 20.03 3.43
C LEU A 134 2.80 18.67 3.53
N LEU A 135 2.05 18.45 4.62
CA LEU A 135 1.32 17.20 4.87
C LEU A 135 0.18 17.01 3.87
N GLU A 136 -0.52 18.08 3.48
CA GLU A 136 -1.57 18.06 2.45
C GLU A 136 -1.03 17.66 1.08
N LYS A 137 0.18 18.07 0.73
CA LYS A 137 0.82 17.64 -0.53
C LYS A 137 1.07 16.14 -0.55
N THR A 138 1.56 15.58 0.57
CA THR A 138 1.73 14.13 0.69
C THR A 138 0.37 13.43 0.61
N LEU A 139 -0.62 13.89 1.39
CA LEU A 139 -1.98 13.33 1.35
C LEU A 139 -2.59 13.33 -0.07
N ALA A 140 -2.34 14.37 -0.87
CA ALA A 140 -2.80 14.43 -2.25
C ALA A 140 -2.09 13.42 -3.16
N GLU A 141 -0.80 13.21 -2.95
CA GLU A 141 -0.01 12.20 -3.67
C GLU A 141 -0.47 10.77 -3.32
N GLU A 142 -0.76 10.46 -2.05
CA GLU A 142 -1.30 9.12 -1.68
C GLU A 142 -2.67 8.85 -2.27
N LYS A 143 -3.54 9.87 -2.27
CA LYS A 143 -4.85 9.77 -2.95
C LYS A 143 -4.69 9.45 -4.43
N GLN A 144 -3.75 10.13 -5.10
CA GLN A 144 -3.47 9.88 -6.50
C GLN A 144 -2.88 8.47 -6.73
N THR A 145 -2.04 7.97 -5.82
CA THR A 145 -1.53 6.60 -5.87
C THR A 145 -2.67 5.58 -5.75
N ASP A 146 -3.57 5.72 -4.77
CA ASP A 146 -4.71 4.81 -4.62
C ASP A 146 -5.63 4.83 -5.86
N GLU A 147 -5.87 6.02 -6.42
CA GLU A 147 -6.66 6.16 -7.66
C GLU A 147 -6.00 5.39 -8.83
N LYS A 148 -4.69 5.55 -9.04
CA LYS A 148 -3.95 4.79 -10.05
C LYS A 148 -4.02 3.28 -9.81
N LEU A 149 -3.86 2.83 -8.56
CA LEU A 149 -3.96 1.42 -8.19
C LEU A 149 -5.38 0.87 -8.46
N ALA A 150 -6.42 1.66 -8.19
CA ALA A 150 -7.80 1.29 -8.45
C ALA A 150 -8.08 1.16 -9.96
N GLU A 151 -7.50 2.04 -10.78
CA GLU A 151 -7.57 1.94 -12.25
C GLU A 151 -6.87 0.67 -12.74
N LEU A 152 -5.63 0.40 -12.30
CA LEU A 152 -4.91 -0.83 -12.67
C LEU A 152 -5.66 -2.10 -12.24
N ALA A 153 -6.36 -2.04 -11.10
CA ALA A 153 -7.13 -3.16 -10.59
C ALA A 153 -8.24 -3.62 -11.55
N THR A 154 -8.84 -2.74 -12.37
CA THR A 154 -9.95 -3.15 -13.24
C THR A 154 -9.52 -4.20 -14.25
N ASP A 155 -8.37 -3.97 -14.89
CA ASP A 155 -7.86 -4.83 -15.94
C ASP A 155 -7.16 -6.05 -15.35
N ILE A 156 -6.38 -5.86 -14.29
CA ILE A 156 -5.66 -6.95 -13.62
C ILE A 156 -6.63 -7.95 -12.99
N ASN A 157 -7.68 -7.49 -12.31
CA ASN A 157 -8.67 -8.40 -11.74
C ASN A 157 -9.42 -9.22 -12.81
N THR A 158 -9.65 -8.63 -13.98
CA THR A 158 -10.26 -9.35 -15.12
C THR A 158 -9.34 -10.46 -15.60
N LYS A 159 -8.05 -10.16 -15.81
CA LYS A 159 -7.03 -11.16 -16.20
C LYS A 159 -6.88 -12.26 -15.15
N ALA A 160 -6.81 -11.89 -13.87
CA ALA A 160 -6.70 -12.83 -12.75
C ALA A 160 -7.87 -13.83 -12.70
N ASN A 161 -9.09 -13.37 -13.05
CA ASN A 161 -10.26 -14.24 -13.11
C ASN A 161 -10.24 -15.20 -14.32
N GLU A 162 -9.55 -14.83 -15.40
CA GLU A 162 -9.41 -15.65 -16.61
C GLU A 162 -8.28 -16.69 -16.49
N GLU A 163 -7.20 -16.40 -15.77
CA GLU A 163 -6.04 -17.31 -15.59
C GLU A 163 -6.40 -18.68 -14.96
N GLY A 164 -7.50 -18.78 -14.22
CA GLY A 164 -8.01 -20.05 -13.68
C GLY A 164 -8.88 -20.87 -14.64
N SER A 165 -9.30 -20.31 -15.77
CA SER A 165 -10.30 -20.90 -16.67
C SER A 165 -9.72 -21.83 -17.74
N ASP A 166 -8.45 -21.65 -18.12
CA ASP A 166 -7.81 -22.44 -19.17
C ASP A 166 -7.37 -23.84 -18.69
N ASN A 167 -7.23 -24.06 -17.37
CA ASN A 167 -6.81 -25.34 -16.81
C ASN A 167 -7.96 -26.36 -16.59
N GLN A 168 -9.22 -26.02 -16.90
CA GLN A 168 -10.37 -26.92 -16.72
C GLN A 168 -10.90 -27.57 -18.00
N GLN A 169 -10.36 -27.28 -19.19
CA GLN A 169 -10.89 -27.84 -20.45
C GLN A 169 -10.35 -29.20 -20.89
N ASP A 170 -9.42 -29.83 -20.18
CA ASP A 170 -8.81 -31.11 -20.62
C ASP A 170 -9.09 -32.33 -19.72
N SER A 171 -10.32 -32.45 -19.19
CA SER A 171 -10.80 -33.69 -18.58
C SER A 171 -12.10 -34.19 -19.20
N SER A 172 -12.03 -34.65 -20.46
CA SER A 172 -13.08 -35.48 -21.05
C SER A 172 -13.07 -36.88 -20.42
N PRO A 173 -14.16 -37.39 -19.78
CA PRO A 173 -14.22 -38.78 -19.40
C PRO A 173 -14.67 -39.61 -20.60
N ALA A 174 -13.69 -40.23 -21.26
CA ALA A 174 -13.94 -41.29 -22.24
C ALA A 174 -14.58 -42.51 -21.56
N GLY A 175 -15.81 -42.84 -21.97
CA GLY A 175 -16.27 -44.22 -22.15
C GLY A 175 -16.92 -44.94 -20.96
N LYS A 176 -18.23 -45.20 -21.08
CA LYS A 176 -18.82 -46.47 -20.62
C LYS A 176 -19.72 -47.05 -21.71
N LYS A 177 -19.23 -48.09 -22.40
CA LYS A 177 -20.03 -49.00 -23.23
C LYS A 177 -20.84 -49.90 -22.30
N THR A 178 -22.16 -49.79 -22.35
CA THR A 178 -23.09 -50.68 -21.63
C THR A 178 -23.24 -51.99 -22.43
N GLN A 179 -22.70 -53.09 -21.92
CA GLN A 179 -23.03 -54.43 -22.40
C GLN A 179 -24.40 -54.85 -21.83
N LYS A 180 -25.39 -54.98 -22.71
CA LYS A 180 -26.63 -55.74 -22.44
C LYS A 180 -26.28 -57.23 -22.41
N ARG A 181 -26.60 -57.92 -21.32
CA ARG A 181 -26.78 -59.39 -21.31
C ARG A 181 -28.27 -59.71 -21.36
N ALA A 182 -28.60 -60.61 -22.28
CA ALA A 182 -29.92 -61.14 -22.55
C ALA A 182 -30.36 -62.14 -21.48
N ALA A 183 -31.69 -62.35 -21.44
CA ALA A 183 -32.38 -63.43 -20.72
C ALA A 183 -32.03 -64.82 -21.28
#